data_AF-A0A1Q7LNW3-F1
#
_entry.id   AF-A0A1Q7LNW3-F1
#
_cell.length_a   1.000
_cell.length_b   1.000
_cell.length_c   1.000
_cell.angle_alpha   90.00
_cell.angle_beta   90.00
_cell.angle_gamma   90.00
#
_symmetry.space_group_name_H-M   'P 1'
#
loop_
_entity.id
_entity.type
_entity.pdbx_description
1 polymer ?
#
loop_
_entity_poly.entity_id
_entity_poly.type
_entity_poly.pdbx_seq_one_letter_code
_entity_poly.pdbx_strand_id
1 'polypeptide(L)'
;MSFDPNVNPVLLSLNNRGFYVLRYTAIPEQTLARVNFELVDPNTGEGGSAEALVDPRLVEALNNHNTKRPAGKALLIWIDASKGEVSWQLRAWQGAGTETFLSGPP
;
A
#
# COMPACT_ATOMS: atom_id res chain seq x y z
N MET A 1 -9.42 -4.57 -16.63
CA MET A 1 -8.56 -3.36 -16.73
C MET A 1 -7.11 -3.81 -16.77
N SER A 2 -6.31 -3.36 -17.74
CA SER A 2 -4.87 -3.60 -17.79
C SER A 2 -4.18 -2.58 -16.88
N PHE A 3 -3.37 -3.03 -15.93
CA PHE A 3 -2.62 -2.15 -15.03
C PHE A 3 -1.40 -1.61 -15.78
N ASP A 4 -1.20 -0.29 -15.77
CA ASP A 4 -0.01 0.33 -16.37
C ASP A 4 1.21 -0.03 -15.50
N PRO A 5 2.23 -0.73 -16.03
CA PRO A 5 3.44 -1.10 -15.28
C PRO A 5 4.29 0.10 -14.83
N ASN A 6 3.97 1.32 -15.30
CA ASN A 6 4.55 2.57 -14.80
C ASN A 6 3.87 3.10 -13.53
N VAL A 7 2.74 2.51 -13.12
CA VAL A 7 2.07 2.81 -11.86
C VAL A 7 2.82 2.09 -10.75
N ASN A 8 3.10 2.79 -9.65
CA ASN A 8 3.66 2.19 -8.43
C ASN A 8 2.48 1.85 -7.52
N PRO A 9 1.95 0.62 -7.59
CA PRO A 9 0.71 0.30 -6.91
C PRO A 9 0.91 0.32 -5.40
N VAL A 10 0.05 1.08 -4.74
CA VAL A 10 -0.21 0.93 -3.30
C VAL A 10 -1.52 0.16 -3.17
N LEU A 11 -1.45 -1.04 -2.59
CA LEU A 11 -2.61 -1.91 -2.35
C LEU A 11 -2.96 -1.88 -0.88
N LEU A 12 -4.25 -1.73 -0.58
CA LEU A 12 -4.75 -1.68 0.78
C LEU A 12 -5.80 -2.76 0.98
N SER A 13 -5.57 -3.63 1.96
CA SER A 13 -6.56 -4.58 2.46
C SER A 13 -7.23 -4.01 3.69
N LEU A 14 -8.52 -3.73 3.61
CA LEU A 14 -9.35 -3.30 4.74
C LEU A 14 -10.36 -4.39 5.06
N ASN A 15 -10.28 -4.98 6.26
CA ASN A 15 -11.21 -6.04 6.70
C ASN A 15 -11.37 -7.17 5.66
N ASN A 16 -10.25 -7.63 5.10
CA ASN A 16 -10.16 -8.66 4.05
C ASN A 16 -10.74 -8.29 2.66
N ARG A 17 -11.09 -7.01 2.43
CA ARG A 17 -11.36 -6.49 1.08
C ARG A 17 -10.16 -5.70 0.57
N GLY A 18 -9.75 -5.97 -0.67
CA GLY A 18 -8.63 -5.30 -1.33
C GLY A 18 -9.06 -4.08 -2.13
N PHE A 19 -8.25 -3.02 -2.06
CA PHE A 19 -8.47 -1.73 -2.72
C PHE A 19 -7.17 -1.23 -3.34
N TYR A 20 -7.28 -0.45 -4.41
CA TYR A 20 -6.18 0.40 -4.84
C TYR A 20 -6.23 1.73 -4.08
N VAL A 21 -5.08 2.20 -3.61
CA VAL A 21 -4.94 3.55 -3.06
C VAL A 21 -4.66 4.53 -4.20
N LEU A 22 -5.54 5.50 -4.38
CA LEU A 22 -5.40 6.54 -5.41
C LEU A 22 -4.52 7.69 -4.91
N ARG A 23 -4.79 8.15 -3.69
CA ARG A 23 -4.05 9.21 -3.01
C ARG A 23 -4.17 9.01 -1.50
N TYR A 24 -3.26 9.63 -0.76
CA TYR A 24 -3.38 9.74 0.68
C TYR A 24 -3.00 11.14 1.14
N THR A 25 -3.55 11.53 2.29
CA THR A 25 -3.06 12.66 3.07
C THR A 25 -2.56 12.13 4.41
N ALA A 26 -1.50 12.75 4.94
CA ALA A 26 -0.92 12.37 6.22
C ALA A 26 -0.76 13.61 7.10
N ILE A 27 -1.28 13.55 8.32
CA ILE A 27 -1.16 14.59 9.32
C ILE A 27 -0.33 14.00 10.47
N PRO A 28 0.86 14.54 10.75
CA PRO A 28 1.64 14.12 11.92
C PRO A 28 0.86 14.36 13.21
N GLU A 29 0.81 13.34 14.07
CA GLU A 29 0.41 13.46 15.47
C GLU A 29 1.65 13.22 16.36
N GLN A 30 1.49 13.20 17.69
CA GLN A 30 2.64 13.16 18.61
C GLN A 30 3.60 11.98 18.34
N THR A 31 3.08 10.75 18.33
CA THR A 31 3.88 9.52 18.12
C THR A 31 3.45 8.72 16.90
N LEU A 32 2.34 9.12 16.27
CA LEU A 32 1.72 8.46 15.12
C LEU A 32 1.47 9.49 14.02
N ALA A 33 1.01 9.03 12.87
CA ALA A 33 0.46 9.88 11.82
C ALA A 33 -0.97 9.45 11.53
N ARG A 34 -1.89 10.41 11.45
CA ARG A 34 -3.23 10.17 10.91
C ARG A 34 -3.17 10.20 9.40
N VAL A 35 -3.56 9.11 8.76
CA VAL A 35 -3.56 8.99 7.31
C VAL A 35 -4.98 8.73 6.83
N ASN A 36 -5.42 9.52 5.85
CA ASN A 36 -6.64 9.26 5.11
C ASN A 36 -6.26 8.75 3.71
N PHE A 37 -6.67 7.52 3.41
CA PHE A 37 -6.50 6.88 2.11
C PHE A 37 -7.76 7.06 1.28
N GLU A 38 -7.60 7.51 0.04
CA GLU A 38 -8.65 7.40 -0.96
C GLU A 38 -8.49 6.12 -1.76
N LEU A 39 -9.59 5.39 -1.86
CA LEU A 39 -9.63 4.01 -2.32
C LEU A 39 -10.51 3.89 -3.56
N VAL A 40 -10.19 2.91 -4.39
CA VAL A 40 -11.10 2.40 -5.42
C VAL A 40 -11.17 0.88 -5.33
N ASP A 41 -12.39 0.35 -5.36
CA ASP A 41 -12.62 -1.10 -5.45
C ASP A 41 -12.20 -1.57 -6.85
N PRO A 42 -11.25 -2.50 -6.97
CA PRO A 42 -10.76 -2.98 -8.27
C PRO A 42 -11.82 -3.69 -9.11
N ASN A 43 -12.87 -4.22 -8.48
CA ASN A 43 -13.88 -5.04 -9.14
C ASN A 43 -15.08 -4.22 -9.61
N THR A 44 -15.48 -3.20 -8.82
CA THR A 44 -16.66 -2.38 -9.11
C THR A 44 -16.31 -0.98 -9.64
N GLY A 45 -15.08 -0.50 -9.41
CA GLY A 45 -14.69 0.87 -9.69
C GLY A 45 -15.28 1.90 -8.72
N GLU A 46 -15.99 1.46 -7.69
CA GLU A 46 -16.56 2.35 -6.68
C GLU A 46 -15.46 2.97 -5.82
N GLY A 47 -15.57 4.28 -5.59
CA GLY A 47 -14.68 5.03 -4.73
C GLY A 47 -15.02 4.87 -3.25
N GLY A 48 -14.02 5.04 -2.39
CA GLY A 48 -14.20 5.07 -0.94
C GLY A 48 -13.04 5.77 -0.24
N SER A 49 -13.09 5.82 1.09
CA SER A 49 -11.98 6.31 1.90
C SER A 49 -11.81 5.49 3.18
N ALA A 50 -10.59 5.48 3.71
CA ALA A 50 -10.26 4.86 4.99
C ALA A 50 -9.30 5.75 5.77
N GLU A 51 -9.60 6.02 7.03
CA GLU A 51 -8.71 6.72 7.95
C GLU A 51 -8.04 5.71 8.90
N ALA A 52 -6.75 5.90 9.16
CA ALA A 52 -6.02 5.11 10.15
C ALA A 52 -4.94 5.94 10.84
N LEU A 53 -4.71 5.64 12.13
CA LEU A 53 -3.49 6.05 12.82
C LEU A 53 -2.39 5.04 12.52
N VAL A 54 -1.26 5.51 12.01
CA VAL A 54 -0.17 4.66 11.55
C VAL A 54 1.16 5.09 12.14
N ASP A 55 2.11 4.17 12.16
CA ASP A 55 3.50 4.48 12.45
C ASP A 55 4.05 5.46 11.38
N PRO A 56 4.75 6.55 11.75
CA PRO A 56 5.32 7.49 10.78
C PRO A 56 6.22 6.84 9.71
N ARG A 57 6.82 5.68 10.00
CA ARG A 57 7.62 4.90 9.03
C ARG A 57 6.80 4.40 7.84
N LEU A 58 5.49 4.20 8.00
CA LEU A 58 4.61 3.91 6.87
C LEU A 58 4.47 5.14 5.95
N VAL A 59 4.33 6.34 6.52
CA VAL A 59 4.27 7.59 5.73
C VAL A 59 5.57 7.80 4.95
N GLU A 60 6.72 7.55 5.58
CA GLU A 60 8.01 7.58 4.90
C GLU A 60 8.11 6.54 3.78
N ALA A 61 7.62 5.32 4.01
CA ALA A 61 7.57 4.28 2.99
C ALA A 61 6.68 4.67 1.80
N LEU A 62 5.51 5.26 2.06
CA LEU A 62 4.59 5.78 1.05
C LEU A 62 5.24 6.90 0.21
N ASN A 63 5.84 7.89 0.89
CA ASN A 63 6.53 9.00 0.23
C ASN A 63 7.69 8.50 -0.64
N ASN A 64 8.49 7.56 -0.11
CA ASN A 64 9.61 6.95 -0.84
C ASN A 64 9.14 6.14 -2.05
N HIS A 65 8.07 5.37 -1.91
CA HIS A 65 7.52 4.55 -2.99
C HIS A 65 7.01 5.43 -4.15
N ASN A 66 6.28 6.50 -3.83
CA ASN A 66 5.78 7.46 -4.82
C ASN A 66 6.90 8.24 -5.52
N THR A 67 7.95 8.60 -4.79
CA THR A 67 9.06 9.41 -5.32
C THR A 67 10.04 8.58 -6.14
N LYS A 68 10.47 7.43 -5.62
CA LYS A 68 11.53 6.61 -6.24
C LYS A 68 11.02 5.72 -7.36
N ARG A 69 9.70 5.53 -7.45
CA ARG A 69 9.03 4.72 -8.46
C ARG A 69 9.72 3.37 -8.74
N PRO A 70 9.94 2.53 -7.72
CA PRO A 70 10.66 1.27 -7.90
C PRO A 70 9.85 0.34 -8.79
N ALA A 71 10.24 0.24 -10.07
CA ALA A 71 9.58 -0.60 -11.05
C ALA A 71 9.42 -2.04 -10.55
N GLY A 72 8.26 -2.64 -10.81
CA GLY A 72 7.97 -4.02 -10.42
C GLY A 72 7.89 -4.23 -8.90
N LYS A 73 7.60 -3.20 -8.11
CA LYS A 73 7.28 -3.35 -6.68
C LYS A 73 5.93 -2.73 -6.35
N ALA A 74 5.24 -3.34 -5.39
CA ALA A 74 4.01 -2.84 -4.79
C ALA A 74 4.22 -2.58 -3.30
N LEU A 75 3.67 -1.48 -2.79
CA LEU A 75 3.54 -1.30 -1.35
C LEU A 75 2.19 -1.85 -0.90
N LEU A 76 2.21 -2.83 -0.01
CA LEU A 76 1.02 -3.49 0.50
C LEU A 76 0.74 -3.02 1.92
N ILE A 77 -0.50 -2.67 2.21
CA ILE A 77 -0.99 -2.20 3.50
C ILE A 77 -2.16 -3.10 3.94
N TRP A 78 -2.17 -3.54 5.19
CA TRP A 78 -3.30 -4.23 5.81
C TRP A 78 -3.78 -3.40 6.99
N ILE A 79 -5.09 -3.15 7.01
CA ILE A 79 -5.79 -2.51 8.10
C ILE A 79 -6.79 -3.52 8.66
N ASP A 80 -6.55 -3.95 9.90
CA ASP A 80 -7.50 -4.71 10.69
C ASP A 80 -8.25 -3.72 11.59
N ALA A 81 -9.41 -3.23 11.12
CA ALA A 81 -10.19 -2.24 11.85
C ALA A 81 -10.76 -2.80 13.16
N SER A 82 -10.90 -4.12 13.28
CA SER A 82 -11.38 -4.76 14.52
C SER A 82 -10.35 -4.70 15.65
N LYS A 83 -9.07 -4.59 15.30
CA LYS A 83 -7.94 -4.51 16.25
C LYS A 83 -7.29 -3.12 16.30
N GLY A 84 -7.63 -2.24 15.35
CA GLY A 84 -6.95 -0.96 15.18
C GLY A 84 -5.49 -1.13 14.74
N GLU A 85 -5.15 -2.25 14.09
CA GLU A 85 -3.79 -2.58 13.69
C GLU A 85 -3.55 -2.24 12.21
N VAL A 86 -2.37 -1.68 11.94
CA VAL A 86 -1.90 -1.41 10.58
C VAL A 86 -0.55 -2.08 10.38
N SER A 87 -0.44 -2.89 9.33
CA SER A 87 0.79 -3.56 8.90
C SER A 87 1.09 -3.23 7.44
N TRP A 88 2.36 -3.21 7.05
CA TRP A 88 2.74 -2.93 5.66
C TRP A 88 4.03 -3.65 5.26
N GLN A 89 4.17 -3.87 3.95
CA GLN A 89 5.38 -4.43 3.36
C GLN A 89 5.56 -3.99 1.91
N LEU A 90 6.80 -3.79 1.49
CA LEU A 90 7.14 -3.64 0.08
C LEU A 90 7.36 -5.04 -0.52
N ARG A 91 6.62 -5.39 -1.57
CA ARG A 91 6.77 -6.68 -2.29
C ARG A 91 7.16 -6.47 -3.73
N ALA A 92 7.91 -7.41 -4.28
CA ALA A 92 8.04 -7.51 -5.73
C ALA A 92 6.66 -7.83 -6.32
N TRP A 93 6.28 -7.11 -7.36
CA TRP A 93 5.08 -7.35 -8.15
C TRP A 93 5.46 -8.25 -9.32
N GLN A 94 4.88 -9.45 -9.39
CA GLN A 94 5.09 -10.33 -10.53
C GLN A 94 4.43 -9.73 -11.76
N GLY A 95 5.28 -9.26 -12.69
CA GLY A 95 4.90 -8.50 -13.88
C GLY A 95 6.08 -7.79 -14.53
N ALA A 96 7.16 -7.55 -13.79
CA ALA A 96 8.50 -7.32 -14.34
C ALA A 96 9.26 -8.65 -14.35
N GLY A 97 9.84 -9.00 -15.50
CA GLY A 97 10.27 -10.35 -15.84
C GLY A 97 11.22 -11.05 -14.85
N THR A 98 11.17 -12.38 -14.94
CA THR A 98 12.08 -13.37 -14.32
C THR A 98 12.14 -13.36 -12.79
N GLU A 99 11.39 -14.29 -12.21
CA GLU A 99 11.65 -14.84 -10.90
C GLU A 99 13.07 -15.43 -10.86
N THR A 100 13.94 -14.84 -10.06
CA THR A 100 15.07 -15.57 -9.47
C THR A 100 14.81 -15.59 -7.97
N PHE A 101 14.20 -16.67 -7.49
CA PHE A 101 14.19 -16.97 -6.07
C PHE A 101 15.62 -17.34 -5.66
N LEU A 102 16.33 -16.41 -5.03
CA LEU A 102 17.49 -16.77 -4.20
C LEU A 102 16.98 -17.03 -2.79
N SER A 103 16.54 -18.26 -2.56
CA SER A 103 16.45 -18.83 -1.21
C SER A 103 17.86 -18.99 -0.64
N GLY A 104 18.15 -18.34 0.48
CA GLY A 104 19.30 -18.66 1.35
C GLY A 104 18.92 -19.76 2.36
N PRO A 105 19.89 -20.53 2.89
CA PRO A 105 19.65 -21.76 3.66
C PRO A 105 19.12 -21.50 5.09
N PRO A 106 18.60 -22.54 5.78
CA PRO A 106 17.85 -22.43 7.04
C PRO A 106 18.62 -21.82 8.22
#